data_AF-A0A0D0CGR1-F1
#
_entry.id   AF-A0A0D0CGR1-F1
#
_cell.length_a   1.000
_cell.length_b   1.000
_cell.length_c   1.000
_cell.angle_alpha   90.00
_cell.angle_beta   90.00
_cell.angle_gamma   90.00
#
_symmetry.space_group_name_H-M   'P 1'
#
loop_
_entity.id
_entity.type
_entity.pdbx_description
1 polymer ?
#
loop_
_entity_poly.entity_id
_entity_poly.type
_entity_poly.pdbx_seq_one_letter_code
_entity_poly.pdbx_strand_id
1 'polypeptide(L)'
;MKAGDDLTIASRMGSVMKDMIIGTITAAILFGIYLGASGVAIWFVVRKGVRSRPQRIALSVQFCLLVNCICSFLSTCAVPLMEIQEVLMDSSTSHSLQDRIATFSESIVLGHFLSVVAWSSSINILIGDTLLIWRAWAIWRGNMFVEWIWIMLGICNTVFTVIAVTSRTPRGTGSNFGIAFKLNFYLLLSLSLNVLATAAIAYKAWIHSKRTNAFGREYKSDPDSSRVDKVLWFVVEAGVAFGILQIAYYAISMVASLSTIQSAVIELYSTVIQPLGVMILPFYPTTVFVISNFIA
;
A
#
# COMPACT_ATOMS: atom_id res chain seq x y z
N MET A 1 47.30 -9.59 -4.75
CA MET A 1 46.10 -9.80 -5.58
C MET A 1 44.78 -9.60 -4.82
N LYS A 2 44.69 -9.85 -3.49
CA LYS A 2 43.45 -9.65 -2.69
C LYS A 2 42.97 -8.19 -2.48
N ALA A 3 43.88 -7.21 -2.41
CA ALA A 3 43.50 -5.83 -2.07
C ALA A 3 42.60 -5.11 -3.10
N GLY A 4 42.62 -5.54 -4.37
CA GLY A 4 41.77 -4.96 -5.42
C GLY A 4 40.31 -5.38 -5.27
N ASP A 5 40.07 -6.65 -4.95
CA ASP A 5 38.72 -7.20 -4.80
C ASP A 5 38.02 -6.60 -3.57
N ASP A 6 38.74 -6.46 -2.45
CA ASP A 6 38.20 -5.89 -1.21
C ASP A 6 37.73 -4.43 -1.40
N LEU A 7 38.46 -3.63 -2.19
CA LEU A 7 38.08 -2.24 -2.47
C LEU A 7 36.79 -2.15 -3.31
N THR A 8 36.61 -3.06 -4.28
CA THR A 8 35.38 -3.09 -5.09
C THR A 8 34.16 -3.50 -4.27
N ILE A 9 34.33 -4.47 -3.36
CA ILE A 9 33.26 -4.91 -2.46
C ILE A 9 32.89 -3.79 -1.49
N ALA A 10 33.88 -3.13 -0.89
CA ALA A 10 33.65 -2.00 0.01
C ALA A 10 32.91 -0.84 -0.67
N SER A 11 33.30 -0.50 -1.91
CA SER A 11 32.62 0.54 -2.70
C SER A 11 31.17 0.17 -3.01
N ARG A 12 30.91 -1.09 -3.43
CA ARG A 12 29.55 -1.57 -3.71
C ARG A 12 28.68 -1.55 -2.45
N MET A 13 29.22 -1.99 -1.33
CA MET A 13 28.54 -1.98 -0.04
C MET A 13 28.22 -0.56 0.42
N GLY A 14 29.16 0.39 0.24
CA GLY A 14 28.91 1.80 0.51
C GLY A 14 27.76 2.39 -0.30
N SER A 15 27.64 2.01 -1.58
CA SER A 15 26.50 2.43 -2.42
C SER A 15 25.18 1.86 -1.90
N VAL A 16 25.15 0.56 -1.58
CA VAL A 16 23.94 -0.10 -1.04
C VAL A 16 23.51 0.55 0.28
N MET A 17 24.45 0.80 1.19
CA MET A 17 24.15 1.46 2.47
C MET A 17 23.63 2.88 2.29
N LYS A 18 24.21 3.65 1.36
CA LYS A 18 23.72 4.98 1.03
C LYS A 18 22.26 4.93 0.57
N ASP A 19 21.91 3.99 -0.31
CA ASP A 19 20.56 3.85 -0.82
C ASP A 19 19.59 3.42 0.30
N MET A 20 19.98 2.47 1.16
CA MET A 20 19.18 2.07 2.32
C MET A 20 18.92 3.23 3.29
N ILE A 21 19.93 4.07 3.55
CA ILE A 21 19.77 5.25 4.40
C ILE A 21 18.80 6.26 3.77
N ILE A 22 18.93 6.54 2.48
CA ILE A 22 18.01 7.42 1.75
C ILE A 22 16.57 6.90 1.83
N GLY A 23 16.37 5.59 1.62
CA GLY A 23 15.06 4.97 1.72
C GLY A 23 14.48 5.04 3.13
N THR A 24 15.31 4.85 4.16
CA THR A 24 14.90 4.94 5.56
C THR A 24 14.52 6.37 5.95
N ILE A 25 15.27 7.38 5.52
CA ILE A 25 14.94 8.79 5.72
C ILE A 25 13.61 9.13 5.05
N THR A 26 13.43 8.69 3.80
CA THR A 26 12.18 8.88 3.05
C THR A 26 11.01 8.24 3.77
N ALA A 27 11.16 6.99 4.24
CA ALA A 27 10.15 6.29 5.02
C ALA A 27 9.82 7.02 6.33
N ALA A 28 10.81 7.56 7.03
CA ALA A 28 10.63 8.29 8.28
C ALA A 28 9.83 9.59 8.09
N ILE A 29 10.13 10.35 7.04
CA ILE A 29 9.37 11.57 6.70
C ILE A 29 7.92 11.23 6.42
N LEU A 30 7.66 10.24 5.56
CA LEU A 30 6.31 9.81 5.20
C LEU A 30 5.54 9.24 6.39
N PHE A 31 6.22 8.44 7.22
CA PHE A 31 5.67 7.90 8.46
C PHE A 31 5.25 9.03 9.42
N GLY A 32 6.09 10.06 9.59
CA GLY A 32 5.76 11.23 10.40
C GLY A 32 4.52 11.98 9.89
N ILE A 33 4.41 12.19 8.58
CA ILE A 33 3.23 12.80 7.95
C ILE A 33 1.99 11.93 8.19
N TYR A 34 2.11 10.61 8.02
CA TYR A 34 1.00 9.68 8.23
C TYR A 34 0.56 9.65 9.70
N LEU A 35 1.51 9.64 10.63
CA LEU A 35 1.24 9.66 12.06
C LEU A 35 0.45 10.92 12.45
N GLY A 36 0.83 12.08 11.91
CA GLY A 36 0.09 13.33 12.08
C GLY A 36 -1.34 13.24 11.53
N ALA A 37 -1.51 12.78 10.28
CA ALA A 37 -2.82 12.63 9.65
C ALA A 37 -3.73 11.64 10.40
N SER A 38 -3.17 10.50 10.82
CA SER A 38 -3.85 9.48 11.61
C SER A 38 -4.25 10.00 12.99
N GLY A 39 -3.35 10.74 13.65
CA GLY A 39 -3.62 11.38 14.94
C GLY A 39 -4.78 12.38 14.86
N VAL A 40 -4.81 13.23 13.82
CA VAL A 40 -5.92 14.16 13.57
C VAL A 40 -7.23 13.41 13.32
N ALA A 41 -7.20 12.34 12.50
CA ALA A 41 -8.38 11.53 12.22
C ALA A 41 -8.96 10.87 13.48
N ILE A 42 -8.10 10.27 14.31
CA ILE A 42 -8.48 9.65 15.57
C ILE A 42 -9.04 10.70 16.53
N TRP A 43 -8.34 11.83 16.71
CA TRP A 43 -8.77 12.92 17.58
C TRP A 43 -10.16 13.43 17.20
N PHE A 44 -10.42 13.59 15.90
CA PHE A 44 -11.71 14.06 15.40
C PHE A 44 -12.85 13.08 15.74
N VAL A 45 -12.64 11.78 15.50
CA VAL A 45 -13.63 10.74 15.80
C VAL A 45 -13.89 10.64 17.31
N VAL A 46 -12.85 10.73 18.13
CA VAL A 46 -12.98 10.71 19.59
C VAL A 46 -13.73 11.95 20.09
N ARG A 47 -13.41 13.15 19.57
CA ARG A 47 -14.05 14.40 19.98
C ARG A 47 -15.53 14.48 19.62
N LYS A 48 -15.93 13.98 18.45
CA LYS A 48 -17.36 13.89 18.06
C LYS A 48 -18.15 12.85 18.87
N GLY A 49 -17.46 11.96 19.58
CA GLY A 49 -18.06 10.89 20.35
C GLY A 49 -18.41 9.67 19.48
N VAL A 50 -17.99 8.50 19.93
CA VAL A 50 -18.13 7.24 19.17
C VAL A 50 -19.50 6.61 19.42
N ARG A 51 -20.56 7.25 18.91
CA ARG A 51 -21.94 6.81 19.14
C ARG A 51 -22.42 5.74 18.16
N SER A 52 -21.97 5.77 16.90
CA SER A 52 -22.48 4.88 15.85
C SER A 52 -21.59 3.65 15.61
N ARG A 53 -22.20 2.53 15.16
CA ARG A 53 -21.45 1.31 14.76
C ARG A 53 -20.43 1.58 13.64
N PRO A 54 -20.74 2.35 12.57
CA PRO A 54 -19.76 2.67 11.54
C PRO A 54 -18.55 3.44 12.05
N GLN A 55 -18.74 4.39 12.99
CA GLN A 55 -17.62 5.11 13.60
C GLN A 55 -16.70 4.20 14.42
N ARG A 56 -17.26 3.22 15.14
CA ARG A 56 -16.45 2.21 15.86
C ARG A 56 -15.61 1.37 14.92
N ILE A 57 -16.19 0.93 13.80
CA ILE A 57 -15.48 0.15 12.78
C ILE A 57 -14.39 1.00 12.15
N ALA A 58 -14.70 2.26 11.76
CA ALA A 58 -13.72 3.18 11.18
C ALA A 58 -12.54 3.44 12.12
N LEU A 59 -12.80 3.66 13.42
CA LEU A 59 -11.76 3.84 14.43
C LEU A 59 -10.88 2.58 14.57
N SER A 60 -11.50 1.39 14.59
CA SER A 60 -10.78 0.12 14.64
C SER A 60 -9.88 -0.08 13.41
N VAL A 61 -10.39 0.19 12.21
CA VAL A 61 -9.61 0.14 10.96
C VAL A 61 -8.46 1.13 10.99
N GLN A 62 -8.69 2.36 11.46
CA GLN A 62 -7.63 3.38 11.56
C GLN A 62 -6.54 2.96 12.56
N PHE A 63 -6.92 2.37 13.69
CA PHE A 63 -5.95 1.86 14.66
C PHE A 63 -5.14 0.68 14.10
N CYS A 64 -5.81 -0.24 13.38
CA CYS A 64 -5.16 -1.35 12.70
C CYS A 64 -4.13 -0.86 11.66
N LEU A 65 -4.51 0.12 10.82
CA LEU A 65 -3.59 0.74 9.85
C LEU A 65 -2.41 1.42 10.54
N LEU A 66 -2.66 2.14 11.65
CA LEU A 66 -1.61 2.81 12.41
C LEU A 66 -0.60 1.80 13.00
N VAL A 67 -1.08 0.76 13.67
CA VAL A 67 -0.22 -0.29 14.24
C VAL A 67 0.55 -1.00 13.13
N ASN A 68 -0.09 -1.34 12.01
CA ASN A 68 0.59 -1.96 10.87
C ASN A 68 1.69 -1.05 10.30
N CYS A 69 1.42 0.25 10.20
CA CYS A 69 2.39 1.23 9.73
C CYS A 69 3.58 1.39 10.69
N ILE A 70 3.34 1.40 12.01
CA ILE A 70 4.40 1.39 13.03
C ILE A 70 5.28 0.14 12.90
N CYS A 71 4.68 -1.06 12.82
CA CYS A 71 5.42 -2.31 12.69
C CYS A 71 6.26 -2.34 11.39
N SER A 72 5.70 -1.86 10.29
CA SER A 72 6.39 -1.75 9.00
C SER A 72 7.55 -0.77 9.06
N PHE A 73 7.35 0.40 9.68
CA PHE A 73 8.39 1.40 9.86
C PHE A 73 9.55 0.87 10.72
N LEU A 74 9.25 0.29 11.88
CA LEU A 74 10.25 -0.30 12.77
C LEU A 74 11.05 -1.40 12.05
N SER A 75 10.37 -2.25 11.27
CA SER A 75 11.04 -3.30 10.49
C SER A 75 11.92 -2.73 9.37
N THR A 76 11.47 -1.65 8.73
CA THR A 76 12.25 -0.96 7.69
C THR A 76 13.52 -0.33 8.27
N CYS A 77 13.46 0.24 9.48
CA CYS A 77 14.62 0.78 10.18
C CYS A 77 15.55 -0.31 10.74
N ALA A 78 15.00 -1.46 11.16
CA ALA A 78 15.78 -2.54 11.74
C ALA A 78 16.74 -3.18 10.73
N VAL A 79 16.32 -3.36 9.47
CA VAL A 79 17.13 -4.05 8.45
C VAL A 79 18.50 -3.39 8.21
N PRO A 80 18.60 -2.08 7.91
CA PRO A 80 19.90 -1.43 7.72
C PRO A 80 20.75 -1.38 8.99
N LEU A 81 20.12 -1.21 10.16
CA LEU A 81 20.84 -1.21 11.44
C LEU A 81 21.48 -2.56 11.72
N MET A 82 20.74 -3.65 11.48
CA MET A 82 21.27 -5.01 11.59
C MET A 82 22.38 -5.28 10.58
N GLU A 83 22.24 -4.81 9.34
CA GLU A 83 23.30 -4.98 8.33
C GLU A 83 24.59 -4.26 8.75
N ILE A 84 24.49 -3.02 9.24
CA ILE A 84 25.65 -2.29 9.77
C ILE A 84 26.27 -3.04 10.95
N GLN A 85 25.44 -3.53 11.88
CA GLN A 85 25.93 -4.23 13.07
C GLN A 85 26.63 -5.54 12.72
N GLU A 86 25.99 -6.42 11.95
CA GLU A 86 26.47 -7.76 11.63
C GLU A 86 27.60 -7.75 10.59
N VAL A 87 27.54 -6.86 9.60
CA VAL A 87 28.51 -6.84 8.48
C VAL A 87 29.68 -5.88 8.71
N LEU A 88 29.49 -4.75 9.43
CA LEU A 88 30.58 -3.82 9.71
C LEU A 88 31.14 -3.94 11.13
N MET A 89 30.27 -4.02 12.15
CA MET A 89 30.71 -3.87 13.54
C MET A 89 31.17 -5.17 14.21
N ASP A 90 30.66 -6.33 13.79
CA ASP A 90 31.11 -7.62 14.34
C ASP A 90 32.56 -7.96 13.90
N SER A 91 33.50 -7.43 14.66
CA SER A 91 34.95 -7.66 14.49
C SER A 91 35.42 -8.96 15.17
N SER A 92 34.51 -9.70 15.81
CA SER A 92 34.84 -10.88 16.61
C SER A 92 35.11 -12.13 15.75
N THR A 93 34.66 -12.11 14.50
CA THR A 93 34.83 -13.21 13.56
C THR A 93 35.96 -12.91 12.56
N SER A 94 36.99 -13.75 12.54
CA SER A 94 38.10 -13.74 11.56
C SER A 94 37.66 -14.08 10.12
N HIS A 95 36.38 -13.90 9.80
CA HIS A 95 35.76 -14.22 8.51
C HIS A 95 35.95 -13.07 7.52
N SER A 96 36.02 -13.41 6.23
CA SER A 96 36.10 -12.40 5.19
C SER A 96 34.80 -11.57 5.13
N LEU A 97 34.86 -10.35 4.58
CA LEU A 97 33.68 -9.51 4.41
C LEU A 97 32.58 -10.22 3.60
N GLN A 98 32.98 -11.03 2.62
CA GLN A 98 32.07 -11.80 1.78
C GLN A 98 31.33 -12.89 2.57
N ASP A 99 32.02 -13.59 3.48
CA ASP A 99 31.40 -14.61 4.33
C ASP A 99 30.37 -13.99 5.29
N ARG A 100 30.67 -12.78 5.81
CA ARG A 100 29.75 -12.04 6.69
C ARG A 100 28.49 -11.59 5.95
N ILE A 101 28.62 -11.09 4.72
CA ILE A 101 27.48 -10.75 3.86
C ILE A 101 26.62 -11.98 3.57
N ALA A 102 27.25 -13.13 3.25
CA ALA A 102 26.54 -14.37 3.00
C ALA A 102 25.77 -14.83 4.25
N THR A 103 26.43 -14.82 5.42
CA THR A 103 25.81 -15.18 6.70
C THR A 103 24.64 -14.26 7.05
N PHE A 104 24.78 -12.95 6.83
CA PHE A 104 23.69 -11.99 7.03
C PHE A 104 22.51 -12.25 6.09
N SER A 105 22.78 -12.55 4.81
CA SER A 105 21.73 -12.84 3.83
C SER A 105 20.94 -14.11 4.14
N GLU A 106 21.56 -15.07 4.83
CA GLU A 106 20.94 -16.32 5.30
C GLU A 106 20.30 -16.18 6.70
N SER A 107 20.40 -15.01 7.33
CA SER A 107 19.86 -14.78 8.66
C SER A 107 18.33 -14.92 8.69
N ILE A 108 17.86 -15.84 9.53
CA ILE A 108 16.43 -16.04 9.82
C ILE A 108 15.79 -14.72 10.31
N VAL A 109 16.53 -13.93 11.09
CA VAL A 109 16.04 -12.66 11.65
C VAL A 109 15.78 -11.65 10.55
N LEU A 110 16.69 -11.52 9.58
CA LEU A 110 16.49 -10.69 8.39
C LEU A 110 15.23 -11.13 7.63
N GLY A 111 15.06 -12.44 7.44
CA GLY A 111 13.88 -13.04 6.82
C GLY A 111 12.56 -12.66 7.52
N HIS A 112 12.55 -12.58 8.84
CA HIS A 112 11.38 -12.15 9.61
C HIS A 112 11.05 -10.66 9.37
N PHE A 113 12.02 -9.75 9.42
CA PHE A 113 11.77 -8.33 9.18
C PHE A 113 11.29 -8.06 7.74
N LEU A 114 11.91 -8.70 6.75
CA LEU A 114 11.49 -8.60 5.35
C LEU A 114 10.08 -9.17 5.14
N SER A 115 9.73 -10.22 5.89
CA SER A 115 8.38 -10.78 5.92
C SER A 115 7.38 -9.79 6.51
N VAL A 116 7.70 -9.14 7.64
CA VAL A 116 6.82 -8.12 8.25
C VAL A 116 6.55 -6.98 7.28
N VAL A 117 7.58 -6.42 6.62
CA VAL A 117 7.40 -5.35 5.62
C VAL A 117 6.47 -5.79 4.48
N ALA A 118 6.61 -7.04 4.02
CA ALA A 118 5.77 -7.59 2.96
C ALA A 118 4.30 -7.72 3.37
N TRP A 119 4.08 -8.34 4.53
CA TRP A 119 2.76 -8.52 5.10
C TRP A 119 2.10 -7.18 5.37
N SER A 120 2.84 -6.20 5.87
CA SER A 120 2.31 -4.85 6.09
C SER A 120 1.80 -4.21 4.80
N SER A 121 2.55 -4.34 3.70
CA SER A 121 2.10 -3.86 2.38
C SER A 121 0.83 -4.57 1.93
N SER A 122 0.77 -5.90 2.07
CA SER A 122 -0.40 -6.70 1.70
C SER A 122 -1.63 -6.34 2.53
N ILE A 123 -1.48 -6.16 3.85
CA ILE A 123 -2.57 -5.75 4.75
C ILE A 123 -3.11 -4.38 4.34
N ASN A 124 -2.24 -3.43 4.01
CA ASN A 124 -2.67 -2.10 3.58
C ASN A 124 -3.49 -2.16 2.27
N ILE A 125 -3.06 -2.99 1.31
CA ILE A 125 -3.80 -3.24 0.06
C ILE A 125 -5.17 -3.86 0.36
N LEU A 126 -5.22 -4.91 1.20
CA LEU A 126 -6.47 -5.58 1.56
C LEU A 126 -7.46 -4.67 2.25
N ILE A 127 -6.99 -3.81 3.16
CA ILE A 127 -7.85 -2.81 3.83
C ILE A 127 -8.35 -1.79 2.81
N GLY A 128 -7.48 -1.31 1.92
CA GLY A 128 -7.84 -0.41 0.82
C GLY A 128 -8.94 -0.99 -0.06
N ASP A 129 -8.74 -2.22 -0.55
CA ASP A 129 -9.68 -2.92 -1.43
C ASP A 129 -11.00 -3.22 -0.71
N THR A 130 -10.95 -3.64 0.55
CA THR A 130 -12.15 -3.88 1.36
C THR A 130 -12.98 -2.61 1.49
N LEU A 131 -12.35 -1.45 1.67
CA LEU A 131 -13.06 -0.17 1.76
C LEU A 131 -13.66 0.29 0.42
N LEU A 132 -13.04 -0.07 -0.71
CA LEU A 132 -13.59 0.18 -2.04
C LEU A 132 -14.80 -0.71 -2.31
N ILE A 133 -14.67 -2.00 -2.02
CA ILE A 133 -15.76 -2.99 -2.12
C ILE A 133 -16.93 -2.58 -1.24
N TRP A 134 -16.66 -2.19 0.01
CA TRP A 134 -17.69 -1.73 0.93
C TRP A 134 -18.45 -0.52 0.38
N ARG A 135 -17.76 0.43 -0.27
CA ARG A 135 -18.39 1.60 -0.88
C ARG A 135 -19.26 1.24 -2.08
N ALA A 136 -18.75 0.43 -2.98
CA ALA A 136 -19.54 -0.06 -4.11
C ALA A 136 -20.76 -0.83 -3.62
N TRP A 137 -20.59 -1.71 -2.64
CA TRP A 137 -21.68 -2.47 -2.02
C TRP A 137 -22.72 -1.56 -1.35
N ALA A 138 -22.29 -0.58 -0.55
CA ALA A 138 -23.20 0.35 0.13
C ALA A 138 -24.07 1.14 -0.86
N ILE A 139 -23.50 1.51 -2.01
CA ILE A 139 -24.22 2.19 -3.08
C ILE A 139 -25.19 1.25 -3.78
N TRP A 140 -24.84 -0.01 -4.03
CA TRP A 140 -25.66 -0.98 -4.76
C TRP A 140 -26.61 -1.83 -3.89
N ARG A 141 -26.86 -1.41 -2.65
CA ARG A 141 -27.78 -2.10 -1.73
C ARG A 141 -29.12 -2.42 -2.37
N GLY A 142 -29.55 -3.68 -2.24
CA GLY A 142 -30.84 -4.18 -2.69
C GLY A 142 -30.81 -5.04 -3.95
N ASN A 143 -29.67 -5.14 -4.64
CA ASN A 143 -29.49 -6.11 -5.73
C ASN A 143 -28.55 -7.23 -5.29
N MET A 144 -29.12 -8.31 -4.75
CA MET A 144 -28.39 -9.46 -4.22
C MET A 144 -27.29 -9.97 -5.17
N PHE A 145 -27.53 -9.99 -6.48
CA PHE A 145 -26.55 -10.49 -7.45
C PHE A 145 -25.27 -9.64 -7.47
N VAL A 146 -25.41 -8.32 -7.46
CA VAL A 146 -24.27 -7.39 -7.42
C VAL A 146 -23.51 -7.51 -6.10
N GLU A 147 -24.23 -7.68 -4.99
CA GLU A 147 -23.62 -7.88 -3.67
C GLU A 147 -22.75 -9.15 -3.63
N TRP A 148 -23.24 -10.26 -4.18
CA TRP A 148 -22.48 -11.51 -4.28
C TRP A 148 -21.23 -11.38 -5.15
N ILE A 149 -21.31 -10.66 -6.27
CA ILE A 149 -20.14 -10.40 -7.14
C ILE A 149 -19.04 -9.69 -6.35
N TRP A 150 -19.38 -8.63 -5.62
CA TRP A 150 -18.40 -7.87 -4.82
C TRP A 150 -17.74 -8.70 -3.72
N ILE A 151 -18.53 -9.54 -3.04
CA ILE A 151 -18.01 -10.46 -2.01
C ILE A 151 -17.05 -11.48 -2.64
N MET A 152 -17.44 -12.11 -3.75
CA MET A 152 -16.60 -13.09 -4.44
C MET A 152 -15.29 -12.47 -4.93
N LEU A 153 -15.35 -11.29 -5.54
CA LEU A 153 -14.15 -10.58 -5.99
C LEU A 153 -13.22 -10.21 -4.81
N GLY A 154 -13.78 -9.79 -3.68
CA GLY A 154 -13.01 -9.50 -2.46
C GLY A 154 -12.31 -10.73 -1.88
N ILE A 155 -13.00 -11.87 -1.82
CA ILE A 155 -12.43 -13.14 -1.35
C ILE A 155 -11.31 -13.59 -2.30
N CYS A 156 -11.56 -13.59 -3.61
CA CYS A 156 -10.55 -13.94 -4.60
C CYS A 156 -9.28 -13.09 -4.44
N ASN A 157 -9.43 -11.77 -4.38
CA ASN A 157 -8.30 -10.86 -4.20
C ASN A 157 -7.54 -11.10 -2.88
N THR A 158 -8.27 -11.40 -1.81
CA THR A 158 -7.66 -11.76 -0.52
C THR A 158 -6.82 -13.02 -0.62
N VAL A 159 -7.38 -14.07 -1.22
CA VAL A 159 -6.68 -15.36 -1.41
C VAL A 159 -5.41 -15.16 -2.25
N PHE A 160 -5.50 -14.45 -3.39
CA PHE A 160 -4.33 -14.20 -4.23
C PHE A 160 -3.27 -13.35 -3.54
N THR A 161 -3.66 -12.36 -2.75
CA THR A 161 -2.72 -11.54 -1.97
C THR A 161 -2.01 -12.37 -0.90
N VAL A 162 -2.73 -13.23 -0.17
CA VAL A 162 -2.15 -14.12 0.84
C VAL A 162 -1.21 -15.15 0.21
N ILE A 163 -1.60 -15.73 -0.92
CA ILE A 163 -0.72 -16.65 -1.67
C ILE A 163 0.53 -15.90 -2.13
N ALA A 164 0.42 -14.68 -2.66
CA ALA A 164 1.57 -13.91 -3.15
C ALA A 164 2.59 -13.59 -2.05
N VAL A 165 2.14 -13.28 -0.83
CA VAL A 165 3.06 -12.99 0.29
C VAL A 165 3.65 -14.24 0.92
N THR A 166 2.90 -15.36 0.99
CA THR A 166 3.38 -16.63 1.58
C THR A 166 4.25 -17.44 0.63
N SER A 167 3.98 -17.39 -0.67
CA SER A 167 4.69 -18.18 -1.70
C SER A 167 5.99 -17.54 -2.19
N ARG A 168 6.54 -16.57 -1.47
CA ARG A 168 7.76 -15.86 -1.87
C ARG A 168 8.90 -16.85 -2.14
N THR A 169 9.09 -17.16 -3.41
CA THR A 169 10.32 -17.76 -3.92
C THR A 169 11.43 -16.73 -3.81
N PRO A 170 12.67 -17.15 -3.49
CA PRO A 170 13.84 -16.26 -3.52
C PRO A 170 13.83 -15.50 -4.84
N ARG A 171 13.97 -14.17 -4.79
CA ARG A 171 14.02 -13.30 -5.97
C ARG A 171 15.27 -13.64 -6.78
N GLY A 172 15.19 -14.66 -7.62
CA GLY A 172 16.18 -14.90 -8.67
C GLY A 172 16.10 -13.75 -9.66
N THR A 173 17.15 -12.96 -9.74
CA THR A 173 17.33 -11.93 -10.77
C THR A 173 17.38 -12.59 -12.14
N GLY A 174 16.46 -12.21 -13.04
CA GLY A 174 16.35 -12.77 -14.39
C GLY A 174 15.11 -13.63 -14.62
N SER A 175 13.95 -13.12 -14.21
CA SER A 175 12.69 -13.84 -14.36
C SER A 175 12.03 -13.52 -15.70
N ASN A 176 11.65 -14.54 -16.48
CA ASN A 176 10.87 -14.35 -17.70
C ASN A 176 9.55 -13.65 -17.37
N PHE A 177 8.94 -12.99 -18.37
CA PHE A 177 7.68 -12.25 -18.21
C PHE A 177 6.60 -13.01 -17.44
N GLY A 178 6.46 -14.32 -17.67
CA GLY A 178 5.51 -15.16 -16.94
C GLY A 178 5.72 -15.20 -15.42
N ILE A 179 6.97 -15.20 -14.95
CA ILE A 179 7.29 -15.20 -13.51
C ILE A 179 7.04 -13.81 -12.93
N ALA A 180 7.51 -12.75 -13.60
CA ALA A 180 7.26 -11.37 -13.19
C ALA A 180 5.75 -11.08 -13.11
N PHE A 181 4.98 -11.51 -14.10
CA PHE A 181 3.52 -11.40 -14.10
C PHE A 181 2.90 -12.17 -12.93
N LYS A 182 3.30 -13.42 -12.71
CA LYS A 182 2.79 -14.25 -11.60
C LYS A 182 3.06 -13.60 -10.24
N LEU A 183 4.24 -13.01 -10.04
CA LEU A 183 4.60 -12.32 -8.80
C LEU A 183 3.82 -11.02 -8.57
N ASN A 184 3.40 -10.34 -9.63
CA ASN A 184 2.66 -9.08 -9.56
C ASN A 184 1.16 -9.22 -9.80
N PHE A 185 0.65 -10.44 -10.00
CA PHE A 185 -0.75 -10.69 -10.34
C PHE A 185 -1.73 -10.16 -9.29
N TYR A 186 -1.36 -10.24 -8.00
CA TYR A 186 -2.18 -9.69 -6.91
C TYR A 186 -2.37 -8.16 -7.02
N LEU A 187 -1.35 -7.43 -7.49
CA LEU A 187 -1.45 -5.98 -7.73
C LEU A 187 -2.40 -5.68 -8.88
N LEU A 188 -2.37 -6.50 -9.94
CA LEU A 188 -3.29 -6.36 -11.07
C LEU A 188 -4.73 -6.63 -10.65
N LEU A 189 -4.97 -7.62 -9.80
CA LEU A 189 -6.30 -7.91 -9.24
C LEU A 189 -6.81 -6.76 -8.37
N SER A 190 -5.98 -6.24 -7.45
CA SER A 190 -6.32 -5.07 -6.63
C SER A 190 -6.62 -3.84 -7.50
N LEU A 191 -5.79 -3.58 -8.52
CA LEU A 191 -6.03 -2.50 -9.49
C LEU A 191 -7.36 -2.68 -10.23
N SER A 192 -7.63 -3.89 -10.72
CA SER A 192 -8.87 -4.20 -11.43
C SER A 192 -10.09 -3.99 -10.55
N LEU A 193 -10.02 -4.42 -9.29
CA LEU A 193 -11.05 -4.18 -8.28
C LEU A 193 -11.31 -2.70 -8.06
N ASN A 194 -10.26 -1.90 -7.93
CA ASN A 194 -10.39 -0.47 -7.74
C ASN A 194 -11.02 0.23 -8.94
N VAL A 195 -10.57 -0.09 -10.16
CA VAL A 195 -11.16 0.45 -11.40
C VAL A 195 -12.63 0.08 -11.50
N LEU A 196 -12.98 -1.19 -11.26
CA LEU A 196 -14.37 -1.65 -11.29
C LEU A 196 -15.22 -0.96 -10.22
N ALA A 197 -14.72 -0.84 -8.99
CA ALA A 197 -15.44 -0.19 -7.90
C ALA A 197 -15.67 1.29 -8.21
N THR A 198 -14.63 1.99 -8.64
CA THR A 198 -14.70 3.41 -9.03
C THR A 198 -15.66 3.61 -10.20
N ALA A 199 -15.61 2.76 -11.23
CA ALA A 199 -16.54 2.80 -12.36
C ALA A 199 -17.99 2.54 -11.93
N ALA A 200 -18.23 1.57 -11.05
CA ALA A 200 -19.57 1.26 -10.54
C ALA A 200 -20.16 2.41 -9.71
N ILE A 201 -19.32 3.09 -8.92
CA ILE A 201 -19.69 4.30 -8.16
C ILE A 201 -20.01 5.45 -9.12
N ALA A 202 -19.13 5.71 -10.10
CA ALA A 202 -19.30 6.77 -11.08
C ALA A 202 -20.56 6.58 -11.94
N TYR A 203 -20.82 5.34 -12.38
CA TYR A 203 -22.03 5.01 -13.13
C TYR A 203 -23.30 5.31 -12.34
N LYS A 204 -23.32 4.95 -11.05
CA LYS A 204 -24.47 5.24 -10.18
C LYS A 204 -24.62 6.74 -9.92
N ALA A 205 -23.52 7.47 -9.73
CA ALA A 205 -23.51 8.93 -9.61
C ALA A 205 -24.11 9.60 -10.84
N TRP A 206 -23.73 9.11 -12.02
CA TRP A 206 -24.24 9.62 -13.29
C TRP A 206 -25.74 9.36 -13.47
N ILE A 207 -26.24 8.17 -13.14
CA ILE A 207 -27.68 7.88 -13.18
C ILE A 207 -28.45 8.79 -12.22
N HIS A 208 -27.93 8.98 -11.00
CA HIS A 208 -28.58 9.84 -10.01
C HIS A 208 -28.67 11.28 -10.52
N SER A 209 -27.54 11.84 -10.99
CA SER A 209 -27.48 13.18 -11.57
C SER A 209 -28.39 13.35 -12.80
N LYS A 210 -28.49 12.33 -13.65
CA LYS A 210 -29.39 12.39 -14.82
C LYS A 210 -30.86 12.42 -14.42
N ARG A 211 -31.25 11.66 -13.38
CA ARG A 211 -32.63 11.66 -12.88
C ARG A 211 -32.98 12.98 -12.19
N THR A 212 -32.09 13.52 -11.37
CA THR A 212 -32.31 14.82 -10.71
C THR A 212 -32.32 15.97 -11.71
N ASN A 213 -31.47 15.96 -12.74
CA ASN A 213 -31.50 16.97 -13.79
C ASN A 213 -32.69 16.84 -14.76
N ALA A 214 -33.19 15.62 -15.02
CA ALA A 214 -34.34 15.41 -15.90
C ALA A 214 -35.68 15.81 -15.24
N PHE A 215 -35.80 15.67 -13.92
CA PHE A 215 -36.99 16.08 -13.15
C PHE A 215 -36.86 17.47 -12.48
N GLY A 216 -35.63 18.02 -12.41
CA GLY A 216 -35.28 19.20 -11.62
C GLY A 216 -35.60 20.57 -12.23
N ARG A 217 -36.30 20.65 -13.38
CA ARG A 217 -36.84 21.95 -13.84
C ARG A 217 -38.12 22.36 -13.13
N GLU A 218 -38.81 21.45 -12.43
CA GLU A 218 -40.14 21.73 -11.86
C GLU A 218 -40.23 21.57 -10.34
N TYR A 219 -39.30 20.85 -9.70
CA TYR A 219 -39.28 20.65 -8.24
C TYR A 219 -38.07 21.33 -7.60
N LYS A 220 -38.32 22.34 -6.76
CA LYS A 220 -37.31 23.02 -5.91
C LYS A 220 -36.40 21.98 -5.26
N SER A 221 -35.13 21.98 -5.66
CA SER A 221 -34.13 21.04 -5.18
C SER A 221 -33.97 21.15 -3.66
N ASP A 222 -34.23 20.04 -2.97
CA ASP A 222 -33.96 19.89 -1.54
C ASP A 222 -32.44 20.09 -1.30
N PRO A 223 -32.00 21.03 -0.45
CA PRO A 223 -30.59 21.34 -0.23
C PRO A 223 -29.72 20.12 0.14
N ASP A 224 -30.31 19.09 0.74
CA ASP A 224 -29.60 17.87 1.14
C ASP A 224 -29.21 16.96 -0.05
N SER A 225 -29.96 16.98 -1.15
CA SER A 225 -29.62 16.22 -2.37
C SER A 225 -28.30 16.70 -2.99
N SER A 226 -28.03 18.01 -2.91
CA SER A 226 -26.79 18.62 -3.44
C SER A 226 -25.53 18.19 -2.69
N ARG A 227 -25.66 17.82 -1.40
CA ARG A 227 -24.52 17.40 -0.57
C ARG A 227 -24.08 15.99 -0.93
N VAL A 228 -25.03 15.07 -1.08
CA VAL A 228 -24.77 13.68 -1.44
C VAL A 228 -24.09 13.59 -2.81
N ASP A 229 -24.56 14.37 -3.79
CA ASP A 229 -23.97 14.41 -5.13
C ASP A 229 -22.51 14.89 -5.10
N LYS A 230 -22.20 15.93 -4.31
CA LYS A 230 -20.82 16.43 -4.14
C LYS A 230 -19.91 15.40 -3.49
N VAL A 231 -20.37 14.71 -2.44
CA VAL A 231 -19.60 13.64 -1.78
C VAL A 231 -19.31 12.51 -2.76
N LEU A 232 -20.31 12.10 -3.54
CA LEU A 232 -20.19 10.98 -4.46
C LEU A 232 -19.18 11.28 -5.58
N TRP A 233 -19.23 12.49 -6.15
CA TRP A 233 -18.25 12.96 -7.13
C TRP A 233 -16.84 13.03 -6.54
N PHE A 234 -16.70 13.57 -5.33
CA PHE A 234 -15.41 13.60 -4.65
C PHE A 234 -14.82 12.19 -4.44
N VAL A 235 -15.66 11.21 -4.07
CA VAL A 235 -15.23 9.81 -3.91
C VAL A 235 -14.77 9.22 -5.25
N VAL A 236 -15.44 9.55 -6.36
CA VAL A 236 -15.03 9.14 -7.71
C VAL A 236 -13.70 9.77 -8.10
N GLU A 237 -13.53 11.07 -7.90
CA GLU A 237 -12.28 11.78 -8.19
C GLU A 237 -11.10 11.22 -7.40
N ALA A 238 -11.28 11.00 -6.10
CA ALA A 238 -10.27 10.37 -5.24
C ALA A 238 -9.97 8.92 -5.66
N GLY A 239 -10.99 8.17 -6.11
CA GLY A 239 -10.82 6.81 -6.65
C GLY A 239 -10.00 6.79 -7.94
N VAL A 240 -10.26 7.71 -8.87
CA VAL A 240 -9.50 7.86 -10.11
C VAL A 240 -8.05 8.24 -9.82
N ALA A 241 -7.80 9.21 -8.94
CA ALA A 241 -6.45 9.60 -8.55
C ALA A 241 -5.68 8.42 -7.94
N PHE A 242 -6.33 7.66 -7.05
CA PHE A 242 -5.74 6.45 -6.46
C PHE A 242 -5.50 5.35 -7.50
N GLY A 243 -6.41 5.17 -8.47
CA GLY A 243 -6.24 4.25 -9.59
C GLY A 243 -5.02 4.58 -10.45
N ILE A 244 -4.79 5.86 -10.75
CA ILE A 244 -3.58 6.31 -11.49
C ILE A 244 -2.31 5.96 -10.72
N LEU A 245 -2.29 6.21 -9.41
CA LEU A 245 -1.15 5.85 -8.55
C LEU A 245 -0.90 4.34 -8.53
N GLN A 246 -1.97 3.52 -8.47
CA GLN A 246 -1.85 2.07 -8.52
C GLN A 246 -1.33 1.57 -9.88
N ILE A 247 -1.77 2.16 -11.00
CA ILE A 247 -1.25 1.84 -12.35
C ILE A 247 0.24 2.12 -12.42
N ALA A 248 0.68 3.30 -11.95
CA ALA A 248 2.09 3.67 -11.92
C ALA A 248 2.90 2.70 -11.05
N TYR A 249 2.40 2.36 -9.85
CA TYR A 249 3.04 1.41 -8.95
C TYR A 249 3.17 0.02 -9.57
N TYR A 250 2.11 -0.49 -10.19
CA TYR A 250 2.12 -1.77 -10.90
C TYR A 250 3.12 -1.79 -12.06
N ALA A 251 3.14 -0.74 -12.89
CA ALA A 251 4.05 -0.64 -14.02
C ALA A 251 5.52 -0.65 -13.55
N ILE A 252 5.85 0.13 -12.51
CA ILE A 252 7.22 0.16 -11.95
C ILE A 252 7.57 -1.21 -11.35
N SER A 253 6.67 -1.85 -10.60
CA SER A 253 6.90 -3.18 -10.01
C SER A 253 7.14 -4.25 -11.09
N MET A 254 6.42 -4.17 -12.21
CA MET A 254 6.63 -5.04 -13.37
C MET A 254 8.00 -4.82 -14.01
N VAL A 255 8.39 -3.57 -14.27
CA VAL A 255 9.72 -3.26 -14.83
C VAL A 255 10.84 -3.70 -13.89
N ALA A 256 10.68 -3.49 -12.58
CA ALA A 256 11.64 -3.95 -11.57
C ALA A 256 11.77 -5.48 -11.56
N SER A 257 10.68 -6.21 -11.79
CA SER A 257 10.66 -7.68 -11.83
C SER A 257 11.27 -8.28 -13.12
N LEU A 258 11.21 -7.52 -14.23
CA LEU A 258 11.76 -7.90 -15.53
C LEU A 258 13.24 -7.52 -15.69
N SER A 259 13.72 -6.57 -14.89
CA SER A 259 15.09 -6.07 -14.98
C SER A 259 16.08 -7.16 -14.55
N THR A 260 16.87 -7.66 -15.51
CA THR A 260 17.94 -8.65 -15.30
C THR A 260 19.24 -8.04 -14.79
N ILE A 261 19.46 -6.76 -15.09
CA ILE A 261 20.63 -5.98 -14.67
C ILE A 261 20.24 -5.13 -13.48
N GLN A 262 21.15 -5.00 -12.50
CA GLN A 262 21.04 -4.03 -11.41
C GLN A 262 21.01 -2.62 -12.01
N SER A 263 19.81 -2.19 -12.35
CA SER A 263 19.53 -0.94 -13.05
C SER A 263 19.12 0.11 -12.03
N ALA A 264 19.33 1.38 -12.39
CA ALA A 264 18.84 2.51 -11.60
C ALA A 264 17.32 2.43 -11.29
N VAL A 265 16.55 1.67 -12.10
CA VAL A 265 15.13 1.42 -11.87
C VAL A 265 14.88 0.50 -10.68
N ILE A 266 15.68 -0.56 -10.51
CA ILE A 266 15.57 -1.45 -9.34
C ILE A 266 15.93 -0.67 -8.08
N GLU A 267 17.00 0.12 -8.12
CA GLU A 267 17.45 0.94 -6.99
C GLU A 267 16.41 2.01 -6.62
N LEU A 268 15.86 2.73 -7.60
CA LEU A 268 14.78 3.68 -7.39
C LEU A 268 13.53 2.99 -6.81
N TYR A 269 13.20 1.81 -7.32
CA TYR A 269 12.05 1.04 -6.85
C TYR A 269 12.21 0.62 -5.39
N SER A 270 13.33 -0.01 -5.04
CA SER A 270 13.58 -0.50 -3.67
C SER A 270 13.73 0.65 -2.67
N THR A 271 14.38 1.73 -3.08
CA THR A 271 14.76 2.83 -2.18
C THR A 271 13.63 3.81 -1.95
N VAL A 272 12.85 4.11 -2.98
CA VAL A 272 11.89 5.23 -2.95
C VAL A 272 10.47 4.74 -3.16
N ILE A 273 10.21 4.01 -4.25
CA ILE A 273 8.84 3.68 -4.66
C ILE A 273 8.17 2.66 -3.72
N GLN A 274 8.89 1.62 -3.31
CA GLN A 274 8.34 0.61 -2.41
C GLN A 274 7.99 1.20 -1.03
N PRO A 275 8.88 1.96 -0.35
CA PRO A 275 8.52 2.65 0.90
C PRO A 275 7.37 3.65 0.72
N LEU A 276 7.38 4.42 -0.38
CA LEU A 276 6.27 5.32 -0.72
C LEU A 276 4.94 4.58 -0.84
N GLY A 277 4.91 3.47 -1.56
CA GLY A 277 3.70 2.66 -1.72
C GLY A 277 3.14 2.22 -0.38
N VAL A 278 3.97 1.62 0.47
CA VAL A 278 3.58 1.13 1.80
C VAL A 278 2.99 2.25 2.66
N MET A 279 3.54 3.46 2.57
CA MET A 279 3.10 4.60 3.37
C MET A 279 1.90 5.33 2.77
N ILE A 280 1.78 5.45 1.44
CA ILE A 280 0.68 6.14 0.75
C ILE A 280 -0.62 5.34 0.83
N LEU A 281 -0.54 4.02 0.75
CA LEU A 281 -1.72 3.13 0.76
C LEU A 281 -2.66 3.39 1.97
N PRO A 282 -2.16 3.50 3.21
CA PRO A 282 -2.95 3.90 4.38
C PRO A 282 -3.58 5.30 4.34
N PHE A 283 -2.99 6.27 3.62
CA PHE A 283 -3.55 7.63 3.54
C PHE A 283 -4.90 7.66 2.86
N TYR A 284 -5.12 6.80 1.86
CA TYR A 284 -6.37 6.79 1.12
C TYR A 284 -7.58 6.46 2.02
N PRO A 285 -7.59 5.34 2.77
CA PRO A 285 -8.57 5.09 3.83
C PRO A 285 -8.73 6.25 4.81
N THR A 286 -7.63 6.76 5.36
CA THR A 286 -7.66 7.83 6.38
C THR A 286 -8.30 9.11 5.84
N THR A 287 -7.96 9.52 4.61
CA THR A 287 -8.51 10.73 3.97
C THR A 287 -10.01 10.59 3.74
N VAL A 288 -10.44 9.43 3.21
CA VAL A 288 -11.86 9.13 3.02
C VAL A 288 -12.62 9.16 4.34
N PHE A 289 -12.04 8.63 5.42
CA PHE A 289 -12.64 8.66 6.75
C PHE A 289 -12.77 10.08 7.29
N VAL A 290 -11.72 10.89 7.20
CA VAL A 290 -11.74 12.29 7.65
C VAL A 290 -12.82 13.06 6.91
N ILE A 291 -12.90 12.93 5.59
CA ILE A 291 -13.85 13.67 4.75
C ILE A 291 -15.29 13.20 5.00
N SER A 292 -15.51 11.90 5.12
CA SER A 292 -16.83 11.34 5.42
C SER A 292 -17.35 11.84 6.78
N ASN A 293 -16.46 12.03 7.77
CA ASN A 293 -16.82 12.58 9.06
C ASN A 293 -16.90 14.11 9.07
N PHE A 294 -16.29 14.82 8.12
CA PHE A 294 -16.40 16.29 8.03
C PHE A 294 -17.74 16.72 7.41
N ILE A 295 -18.25 15.91 6.49
CA ILE A 295 -19.48 16.21 5.74
C ILE A 295 -20.74 15.72 6.48
N ALA A 296 -20.59 14.80 7.44
CA ALA A 296 -21.64 14.32 8.34
C ALA A 296 -21.70 15.10 9.67
#